data_AF-A0A9Q0X3D4-F1
#
_entry.id   AF-A0A9Q0X3D4-F1
#
_cell.length_a   1.000
_cell.length_b   1.000
_cell.length_c   1.000
_cell.angle_alpha   90.00
_cell.angle_beta   90.00
_cell.angle_gamma   90.00
#
_symmetry.space_group_name_H-M   'P 1'
#
loop_
_entity.id
_entity.type
_entity.pdbx_description
1 polymer ?
#
loop_
_entity_poly.entity_id
_entity_poly.type
_entity_poly.pdbx_seq_one_letter_code
_entity_poly.pdbx_strand_id
1 'polypeptide(L)'
;MPISDPDKLISKADKLTKLSLTRWSADWRNATLLYEEAANLFRVAKKNEKAKEAFEKASKGQEMLSSPWDAAKHMESAAALAKELGYWNEVTDFL
;
A
#
# COMPACT_ATOMS: atom_id res chain seq x y z
N MET A 1 17.78 -3.76 12.57
CA MET A 1 17.61 -3.36 11.15
C MET A 1 17.16 -1.91 11.15
N PRO A 2 17.68 -1.02 10.28
CA PRO A 2 17.11 0.31 10.15
C PRO A 2 15.67 0.11 9.69
N ILE A 3 14.71 0.53 10.51
CA ILE A 3 13.29 0.52 10.13
C ILE A 3 13.19 1.55 9.02
N SER A 4 13.12 1.10 7.76
CA SER A 4 12.88 1.98 6.63
C SER A 4 11.59 2.75 6.91
N ASP A 5 11.67 4.08 6.88
CA ASP A 5 10.52 4.90 7.18
C ASP A 5 9.42 4.68 6.12
N PRO A 6 8.20 4.25 6.51
CA PRO A 6 7.18 3.85 5.55
C PRO A 6 6.72 5.02 4.66
N ASP A 7 6.71 6.26 5.15
CA ASP A 7 6.41 7.44 4.33
C ASP A 7 7.49 7.68 3.25
N LYS A 8 8.77 7.36 3.53
CA LYS A 8 9.84 7.37 2.51
C LYS A 8 9.68 6.28 1.46
N LEU A 9 9.21 5.09 1.85
CA LEU A 9 8.94 4.00 0.93
C LEU A 9 7.80 4.36 -0.04
N ILE A 10 6.70 4.93 0.46
CA ILE A 10 5.61 5.46 -0.37
C ILE A 10 6.14 6.51 -1.36
N SER A 11 6.93 7.48 -0.87
CA SER A 11 7.48 8.53 -1.73
C SER A 11 8.40 7.98 -2.82
N LYS A 12 9.15 6.91 -2.53
CA LYS A 12 10.01 6.23 -3.51
C LYS A 12 9.16 5.47 -4.55
N ALA A 13 8.09 4.82 -4.11
CA ALA A 13 7.16 4.12 -4.98
C ALA A 13 6.39 5.10 -5.90
N ASP A 14 5.89 6.22 -5.39
CA ASP A 14 5.24 7.27 -6.19
C ASP A 14 6.20 7.86 -7.24
N LYS A 15 7.48 7.99 -6.87
CA LYS A 15 8.54 8.37 -7.82
C LYS A 15 8.82 7.30 -8.87
N LEU A 16 8.43 6.04 -8.73
CA LEU A 16 8.62 5.02 -9.77
C LEU A 16 7.40 4.95 -10.72
N THR A 17 6.22 5.32 -10.22
CA THR A 17 4.96 5.30 -10.98
C THR A 17 4.71 6.58 -11.79
N LYS A 18 5.27 7.73 -11.36
CA LYS A 18 5.09 9.01 -12.06
C LYS A 18 5.77 9.02 -13.43
N LEU A 19 5.05 9.32 -14.51
CA LEU A 19 5.71 9.57 -15.80
C LEU A 19 6.36 10.95 -15.82
N SER A 20 7.43 11.12 -16.59
CA SER A 20 8.13 12.41 -16.73
C SER A 20 8.68 12.54 -18.15
N LEU A 21 9.11 13.74 -18.57
CA LEU A 21 9.59 13.97 -19.93
C LEU A 21 10.70 12.97 -20.37
N THR A 22 11.52 12.51 -19.43
CA THR A 22 12.59 11.53 -19.65
C THR A 22 12.22 10.09 -19.25
N ARG A 23 11.02 9.86 -18.73
CA ARG A 23 10.54 8.53 -18.32
C ARG A 23 9.15 8.24 -18.89
N TRP A 24 9.15 7.43 -19.94
CA TRP A 24 7.95 7.04 -20.70
C TRP A 24 7.30 5.74 -20.22
N SER A 25 7.91 5.04 -19.27
CA SER A 25 7.32 3.87 -18.63
C SER A 25 7.39 3.98 -17.11
N ALA A 26 6.31 3.56 -16.46
CA ALA A 26 6.23 3.48 -15.01
C ALA A 26 6.72 2.10 -14.55
N ASP A 27 7.57 2.07 -13.52
CA ASP A 27 8.07 0.82 -12.95
C ASP A 27 7.12 0.34 -11.85
N TRP A 28 5.98 -0.20 -12.30
CA TRP A 28 4.94 -0.71 -11.40
C TRP A 28 5.42 -1.90 -10.57
N ARG A 29 6.35 -2.72 -11.09
CA ARG A 29 6.85 -3.90 -10.39
C ARG A 29 7.62 -3.51 -9.13
N ASN A 30 8.57 -2.58 -9.26
CA ASN A 30 9.33 -2.11 -8.10
C ASN A 30 8.48 -1.21 -7.19
N ALA A 31 7.54 -0.43 -7.75
CA ALA A 31 6.64 0.39 -6.96
C ALA A 31 5.71 -0.45 -6.07
N THR A 32 5.11 -1.51 -6.61
CA THR A 32 4.22 -2.42 -5.87
C THR A 32 4.90 -3.02 -4.64
N LEU A 33 6.12 -3.56 -4.81
CA LEU A 33 6.88 -4.13 -3.70
C LEU A 33 7.14 -3.10 -2.57
N LEU A 34 7.45 -1.85 -2.95
CA LEU A 34 7.67 -0.78 -1.99
C LEU A 34 6.37 -0.34 -1.29
N TYR A 35 5.23 -0.34 -2.00
CA TYR A 35 3.92 -0.08 -1.40
C TYR A 35 3.53 -1.18 -0.41
N GLU A 36 3.75 -2.45 -0.73
CA GLU A 36 3.49 -3.57 0.18
C GLU A 36 4.35 -3.51 1.44
N GLU A 37 5.65 -3.21 1.30
CA GLU A 37 6.56 -3.08 2.44
C GLU A 37 6.11 -1.92 3.34
N ALA A 38 5.78 -0.76 2.75
CA ALA A 38 5.24 0.38 3.49
C ALA A 38 3.92 0.05 4.20
N ALA A 39 3.01 -0.68 3.54
CA ALA A 39 1.73 -1.08 4.10
C ALA A 39 1.90 -1.99 5.32
N ASN A 40 2.80 -2.97 5.23
CA ASN A 40 3.15 -3.84 6.35
C ASN A 40 3.75 -3.07 7.53
N LEU A 41 4.63 -2.10 7.26
CA LEU A 41 5.22 -1.24 8.29
C LEU A 41 4.17 -0.32 8.94
N PHE A 42 3.24 0.25 8.16
CA PHE A 42 2.13 1.04 8.70
C PHE A 42 1.19 0.18 9.56
N ARG A 43 0.93 -1.07 9.17
CA ARG A 43 0.14 -2.01 9.96
C ARG A 43 0.81 -2.32 11.31
N VAL A 44 2.11 -2.60 11.32
CA VAL A 44 2.87 -2.81 12.57
C VAL A 44 2.85 -1.55 13.45
N ALA A 45 2.88 -0.37 12.84
CA ALA A 45 2.75 0.91 13.53
C ALA A 45 1.31 1.28 13.93
N LYS A 46 0.32 0.38 13.73
CA LYS A 46 -1.12 0.60 13.96
C LYS A 46 -1.71 1.79 13.21
N LYS A 47 -1.05 2.27 12.15
CA LYS A 47 -1.54 3.32 11.25
C LYS A 47 -2.39 2.69 10.15
N ASN A 48 -3.50 2.09 10.54
CA ASN A 48 -4.30 1.23 9.67
C ASN A 48 -4.87 1.98 8.45
N GLU A 49 -5.20 3.26 8.57
CA GLU A 49 -5.63 4.10 7.42
C GLU A 49 -4.52 4.21 6.36
N LYS A 50 -3.30 4.58 6.77
CA LYS A 50 -2.15 4.66 5.85
C LYS A 50 -1.77 3.29 5.29
N ALA A 51 -1.91 2.23 6.09
CA ALA A 51 -1.67 0.86 5.63
C ALA A 51 -2.65 0.47 4.51
N LYS A 52 -3.93 0.82 4.67
CA LYS A 52 -4.96 0.59 3.66
C LYS A 52 -4.63 1.35 2.35
N GLU A 53 -4.34 2.64 2.42
CA GLU A 53 -3.97 3.43 1.24
C GLU A 53 -2.74 2.84 0.51
N ALA A 54 -1.76 2.38 1.27
CA ALA A 54 -0.57 1.74 0.71
C ALA A 54 -0.91 0.41 0.00
N PHE A 55 -1.78 -0.43 0.57
CA PHE A 55 -2.25 -1.66 -0.10
C PHE A 55 -3.11 -1.36 -1.34
N GLU A 56 -3.91 -0.31 -1.35
CA GLU A 56 -4.68 0.11 -2.53
C GLU A 56 -3.74 0.52 -3.68
N LYS A 57 -2.67 1.27 -3.37
CA LYS A 57 -1.63 1.60 -4.36
C LYS A 57 -0.89 0.35 -4.86
N ALA A 58 -0.56 -0.59 -3.99
CA ALA A 58 0.06 -1.87 -4.36
C ALA A 58 -0.84 -2.69 -5.31
N SER A 59 -2.13 -2.80 -4.98
CA SER A 59 -3.13 -3.47 -5.80
C SER A 59 -3.19 -2.89 -7.20
N LYS A 60 -3.28 -1.56 -7.32
CA LYS A 60 -3.25 -0.88 -8.61
C LYS A 60 -2.01 -1.20 -9.42
N GLY A 61 -0.85 -1.26 -8.77
CA GLY A 61 0.39 -1.66 -9.45
C GLY A 61 0.35 -3.09 -9.98
N GLN A 62 -0.24 -4.05 -9.25
CA GLN A 62 -0.43 -5.43 -9.75
C GLN A 62 -1.40 -5.50 -10.94
N GLU A 63 -2.46 -4.69 -10.94
CA GLU A 63 -3.36 -4.55 -12.10
C GLU A 63 -2.60 -4.04 -13.33
N MET A 64 -1.76 -3.01 -13.16
CA MET A 64 -0.93 -2.45 -14.23
C MET A 64 0.12 -3.44 -14.75
N LEU A 65 0.54 -4.41 -13.95
CA LEU A 65 1.43 -5.49 -14.35
C LEU A 65 0.69 -6.65 -15.03
N SER A 66 -0.64 -6.56 -15.20
CA SER A 66 -1.49 -7.63 -15.72
C SER A 66 -1.31 -8.97 -14.97
N SER A 67 -1.08 -8.90 -13.65
CA SER A 67 -1.17 -10.06 -12.75
C SER A 67 -2.47 -10.00 -11.93
N PRO A 68 -3.63 -10.34 -12.54
CA PRO A 68 -4.92 -10.21 -11.86
C PRO A 68 -5.05 -11.10 -10.61
N TRP A 69 -4.27 -12.19 -10.55
CA TRP A 69 -4.26 -13.10 -9.40
C TRP A 69 -3.53 -12.54 -8.19
N ASP A 70 -2.44 -11.79 -8.40
CA ASP A 70 -1.71 -11.13 -7.31
C ASP A 70 -2.43 -9.86 -6.85
N ALA A 71 -3.09 -9.14 -7.77
CA ALA A 71 -3.95 -7.99 -7.43
C ALA A 71 -5.07 -8.39 -6.45
N ALA A 72 -5.76 -9.51 -6.70
CA ALA A 72 -6.85 -9.99 -5.85
C ALA A 72 -6.39 -10.27 -4.40
N LYS A 73 -5.19 -10.85 -4.20
CA LYS A 73 -4.63 -11.10 -2.85
C LYS A 73 -4.37 -9.81 -2.07
N HIS A 74 -3.91 -8.75 -2.75
CA HIS A 74 -3.73 -7.46 -2.11
C HIS A 74 -5.04 -6.78 -1.78
N MET A 75 -6.07 -6.92 -2.63
CA MET A 75 -7.41 -6.45 -2.30
C MET A 75 -8.00 -7.18 -1.08
N GLU A 76 -7.81 -8.49 -0.95
CA GLU A 76 -8.21 -9.24 0.25
C GLU A 76 -7.49 -8.74 1.51
N SER A 77 -6.20 -8.46 1.40
CA SER A 77 -5.40 -7.90 2.51
C SER A 77 -5.85 -6.48 2.89
N ALA A 78 -6.17 -5.63 1.92
CA ALA A 78 -6.71 -4.29 2.14
C ALA A 78 -8.13 -4.34 2.77
N ALA A 79 -8.97 -5.27 2.32
CA ALA A 79 -10.32 -5.47 2.84
C ALA A 79 -10.30 -5.99 4.30
N ALA A 80 -9.38 -6.89 4.64
CA ALA A 80 -9.19 -7.35 6.01
C ALA A 80 -8.80 -6.21 6.95
N LEU A 81 -7.91 -5.31 6.51
CA LEU A 81 -7.53 -4.11 7.25
C LEU A 81 -8.67 -3.10 7.39
N ALA A 82 -9.46 -2.90 6.33
CA ALA A 82 -10.64 -2.05 6.37
C ALA A 82 -11.70 -2.57 7.36
N LYS A 83 -11.87 -3.89 7.44
CA LYS A 83 -12.74 -4.54 8.43
C LYS A 83 -12.25 -4.31 9.85
N GLU A 84 -10.94 -4.44 10.09
CA GLU A 84 -10.34 -4.16 11.40
C GLU A 84 -10.54 -2.69 11.81
N LEU A 85 -10.34 -1.74 10.89
CA LEU A 85 -10.64 -0.31 11.10
C LEU A 85 -12.11 -0.04 11.47
N GLY A 86 -13.05 -0.75 10.85
CA GLY A 86 -14.48 -0.64 11.18
C GLY A 86 -14.76 -1.04 12.62
N TYR A 87 -14.16 -2.14 13.09
CA TYR A 87 -14.28 -2.57 14.48
C TYR A 87 -13.61 -1.62 15.48
N TRP A 88 -12.45 -1.05 15.14
CA TRP A 88 -11.78 -0.09 16.03
C TRP A 88 -12.53 1.24 16.15
N ASN A 89 -13.10 1.75 15.05
CA ASN A 89 -13.94 2.96 15.10
C ASN A 89 -15.18 2.74 15.98
N GLU A 90 -15.81 1.57 15.89
CA GLU A 90 -16.96 1.22 16.74
C GLU A 90 -16.57 1.13 18.22
N VAL A 91 -15.35 0.66 18.54
CA VAL A 91 -14.83 0.61 19.93
C VAL A 91 -14.51 2.01 20.48
N THR A 92 -14.07 2.96 19.64
CA THR A 92 -13.78 4.33 20.09
C THR A 92 -15.02 5.18 20.36
N ASP A 93 -16.17 4.86 19.76
CA ASP A 93 -17.45 5.57 20.02
C ASP A 93 -18.08 5.20 21.39
N PHE A 94 -17.52 4.22 22.10
CA PHE A 94 -17.94 3.82 23.45
C PHE A 94 -17.08 4.39 24.58
N LEU A 95 -16.16 5.31 24.29
CA LEU A 95 -15.32 6.03 25.27
C LEU A 95 -15.63 7.53 25.27
#